data_AF-A0A2M7DMQ5-F1
#
_entry.id   AF-A0A2M7DMQ5-F1
#
_cell.length_a   1.000
_cell.length_b   1.000
_cell.length_c   1.000
_cell.angle_alpha   90.00
_cell.angle_beta   90.00
_cell.angle_gamma   90.00
#
_symmetry.space_group_name_H-M   'P 1'
#
loop_
_entity.id
_entity.type
_entity.pdbx_description
1 polymer ?
#
loop_
_entity_poly.entity_id
_entity_poly.type
_entity_poly.pdbx_seq_one_letter_code
_entity_poly.pdbx_strand_id
1 'polypeptide(L)'
;MVSFLGTGGFFDEPIKATETVRFLNSPHELNYLFQYLGKLFLFLIPAIIGTSIYKDFKYKVYPVLYSYPIDKKAYLTGKFLGAFTIVVVIALSTGVAFLLGEMLLGNENPKIGLFNMIGYLQAYLIFLIPNLFVFGVFV
;
A
#
# COMPACT_ATOMS: atom_id res chain seq x y z
N MET A 1 8.92 -4.43 -4.77
CA MET A 1 10.08 -4.73 -5.64
C MET A 1 10.30 -6.23 -5.77
N VAL A 2 10.78 -6.94 -4.72
CA VAL A 2 11.14 -8.37 -4.83
C VAL A 2 10.02 -9.24 -5.39
N SER A 3 8.78 -9.06 -4.92
CA SER A 3 7.61 -9.80 -5.44
C SER A 3 7.37 -9.57 -6.93
N PHE A 4 7.59 -8.35 -7.42
CA PHE A 4 7.41 -7.99 -8.84
C PHE A 4 8.51 -8.62 -9.71
N LEU A 5 9.77 -8.57 -9.25
CA LEU A 5 10.90 -9.22 -9.92
C LEU A 5 10.74 -10.74 -9.98
N GLY A 6 10.27 -11.35 -8.90
CA GLY A 6 9.98 -12.79 -8.85
C GLY A 6 8.92 -13.20 -9.86
N THR A 7 7.80 -12.47 -9.95
CA THR A 7 6.79 -12.74 -10.98
C THR A 7 7.30 -12.49 -12.41
N GLY A 8 8.30 -11.60 -12.55
CA GLY A 8 9.04 -11.35 -13.78
C GLY A 8 9.95 -12.48 -14.24
N GLY A 9 10.16 -13.52 -13.44
CA GLY A 9 11.12 -14.58 -13.73
C GLY A 9 12.58 -14.15 -13.56
N PHE A 10 12.86 -13.08 -12.80
CA PHE A 10 14.23 -12.65 -12.51
C PHE A 10 15.03 -13.72 -11.76
N PHE A 11 14.35 -14.60 -11.02
CA PHE A 11 14.96 -15.69 -10.26
C PHE A 11 14.76 -17.08 -10.91
N ASP A 12 14.11 -17.15 -12.08
CA ASP A 12 13.84 -18.41 -12.79
C ASP A 12 14.96 -18.76 -13.79
N GLU A 13 14.99 -20.02 -14.25
CA GLU A 13 15.83 -20.44 -15.38
C GLU A 13 15.54 -19.63 -16.66
N PRO A 14 16.51 -19.46 -17.57
CA PRO A 14 16.34 -18.67 -18.79
C PRO A 14 15.11 -19.13 -19.58
N ILE A 15 14.21 -18.17 -19.78
CA ILE A 15 12.81 -18.35 -20.18
C ILE A 15 12.73 -19.12 -21.50
N LYS A 16 12.18 -20.34 -21.49
CA LYS A 16 11.79 -21.05 -22.72
C LYS A 16 10.52 -20.39 -23.28
N ALA A 17 10.58 -19.91 -24.52
CA ALA A 17 9.54 -19.15 -25.22
C ALA A 17 8.29 -19.98 -25.62
N THR A 18 7.76 -20.81 -24.72
CA THR A 18 6.60 -21.68 -24.99
C THR A 18 5.36 -21.33 -24.16
N GLU A 19 5.48 -20.51 -23.12
CA GLU A 19 4.30 -20.11 -22.32
C GLU A 19 3.61 -18.87 -22.88
N THR A 20 2.28 -18.84 -22.78
CA THR A 20 1.46 -17.65 -23.06
C THR A 20 1.99 -16.46 -22.28
N VAL A 21 2.50 -15.45 -22.99
CA VAL A 21 3.15 -14.29 -22.38
C VAL A 21 2.10 -13.46 -21.64
N ARG A 22 2.10 -13.54 -20.30
CA ARG A 22 1.30 -12.67 -19.43
C ARG A 22 2.08 -11.38 -19.16
N PHE A 23 1.49 -10.25 -19.55
CA PHE A 23 2.10 -8.94 -19.29
C PHE A 23 1.93 -8.52 -17.84
N LEU A 24 3.06 -8.37 -17.14
CA LEU A 24 3.10 -7.97 -15.73
C LEU A 24 2.66 -6.52 -15.50
N ASN A 25 2.89 -5.65 -16.48
CA ASN A 25 2.45 -4.25 -16.47
C ASN A 25 0.98 -4.07 -16.92
N SER A 26 0.22 -5.16 -17.06
CA SER A 26 -1.20 -5.04 -17.35
C SER A 26 -1.95 -4.52 -16.12
N PRO A 27 -2.99 -3.69 -16.28
CA PRO A 27 -3.76 -3.18 -15.15
C PRO A 27 -4.28 -4.28 -14.22
N HIS A 28 -4.61 -5.45 -14.77
CA HIS A 28 -5.08 -6.59 -14.00
C HIS A 28 -3.99 -7.18 -13.08
N GLU A 29 -2.81 -7.47 -13.63
CA GLU A 29 -1.70 -8.04 -12.85
C GLU A 29 -1.15 -7.06 -11.81
N LEU A 30 -1.08 -5.77 -12.16
CA LEU A 30 -0.74 -4.72 -11.19
C LEU A 30 -1.72 -4.70 -10.03
N ASN A 31 -3.03 -4.68 -10.31
CA ASN A 31 -4.05 -4.72 -9.26
C ASN A 31 -3.93 -5.95 -8.36
N TYR A 32 -3.67 -7.12 -8.95
CA TYR A 32 -3.50 -8.36 -8.21
C TYR A 32 -2.29 -8.30 -7.26
N LEU A 33 -1.14 -7.85 -7.76
CA LEU A 33 0.09 -7.69 -6.96
C LEU A 33 -0.06 -6.64 -5.86
N PHE A 34 -0.72 -5.52 -6.18
CA PHE A 34 -1.03 -4.47 -5.20
C PHE A 34 -1.94 -4.98 -4.09
N GLN A 35 -2.98 -5.76 -4.41
CA GLN A 35 -3.85 -6.35 -3.38
C GLN A 35 -3.12 -7.41 -2.54
N TYR A 36 -2.25 -8.20 -3.16
CA TYR A 36 -1.45 -9.19 -2.45
C TYR A 36 -0.56 -8.54 -1.38
N LEU A 37 0.17 -7.48 -1.74
CA LEU A 37 0.94 -6.69 -0.77
C LEU A 37 0.05 -5.85 0.16
N GLY A 38 -1.10 -5.40 -0.34
CA GLY A 38 -2.14 -4.69 0.42
C GLY A 38 -2.54 -5.41 1.70
N LYS A 39 -2.64 -6.74 1.65
CA LYS A 39 -2.95 -7.57 2.83
C LYS A 39 -1.89 -7.47 3.93
N LEU A 40 -0.62 -7.26 3.58
CA LEU A 40 0.44 -7.06 4.59
C LEU A 40 0.29 -5.71 5.30
N PHE A 41 -0.18 -4.68 4.59
CA PHE A 41 -0.47 -3.38 5.20
C PHE A 41 -1.64 -3.41 6.18
N LEU A 42 -2.54 -4.39 6.09
CA LEU A 42 -3.63 -4.55 7.07
C LEU A 42 -3.11 -4.82 8.48
N PHE A 43 -1.94 -5.44 8.63
CA PHE A 43 -1.29 -5.63 9.94
C PHE A 43 -0.69 -4.32 10.49
N LEU A 44 -0.33 -3.38 9.63
CA LEU A 44 0.20 -2.08 10.04
C LEU A 44 -0.89 -1.18 10.62
N ILE A 45 -2.14 -1.33 10.17
CA ILE A 45 -3.26 -0.51 10.64
C ILE A 45 -3.42 -0.56 12.17
N PRO A 46 -3.67 -1.72 12.81
CA PRO A 46 -3.77 -1.80 14.28
C PRO A 46 -2.45 -1.47 14.98
N ALA A 47 -1.30 -1.79 14.37
CA ALA A 47 0.00 -1.48 14.93
C ALA A 47 0.26 0.04 15.01
N ILE A 48 -0.18 0.83 14.02
CA ILE A 48 0.07 2.27 13.96
C ILE A 48 -1.09 3.05 14.59
N ILE A 49 -2.32 2.82 14.13
CA ILE A 49 -3.50 3.55 14.59
C ILE A 49 -3.82 3.17 16.04
N GLY A 50 -3.84 1.87 16.35
CA GLY A 50 -4.13 1.37 17.69
C GLY A 50 -3.10 1.83 18.73
N THR A 51 -1.81 1.79 18.41
CA THR A 51 -0.78 2.27 19.35
C THR A 51 -0.78 3.78 19.50
N SER A 52 -1.11 4.53 18.45
CA SER A 52 -1.26 5.98 18.54
C SER A 52 -2.33 6.32 19.56
N ILE A 53 -3.54 5.76 19.43
CA ILE A 53 -4.66 6.01 20.35
C ILE A 53 -4.32 5.52 21.77
N TYR A 54 -3.78 4.30 21.90
CA TYR A 54 -3.44 3.70 23.19
C TYR A 54 -2.38 4.49 23.97
N LYS A 55 -1.37 5.06 23.29
CA LYS A 55 -0.34 5.89 23.94
C LYS A 55 -0.96 7.09 24.65
N ASP A 56 -1.90 7.81 24.03
CA ASP A 56 -2.46 9.02 24.66
C ASP A 56 -3.37 8.67 25.84
N PHE A 57 -4.09 7.54 25.78
CA PHE A 57 -4.82 7.00 26.93
C PHE A 57 -3.87 6.64 28.07
N LYS A 58 -2.75 6.00 27.78
CA LYS A 58 -1.75 5.59 28.77
C LYS A 58 -1.06 6.79 29.44
N TYR A 59 -0.74 7.84 28.69
CA TYR A 59 -0.06 9.02 29.22
C TYR A 59 -1.00 10.05 29.87
N LYS A 60 -2.32 9.77 29.96
CA LYS A 60 -3.33 10.67 30.55
C LYS A 60 -3.14 12.11 30.06
N VAL A 61 -3.02 12.32 28.74
CA VAL A 61 -2.91 13.67 28.15
C VAL A 61 -4.28 14.39 28.16
N TYR A 62 -5.36 13.64 28.43
CA TYR A 62 -6.75 14.08 28.53
C TYR A 62 -7.01 15.33 29.41
N PRO A 63 -6.39 15.53 30.60
CA PRO A 63 -6.65 16.70 31.44
C PRO A 63 -6.10 18.01 30.88
N VAL A 64 -5.08 17.97 30.01
CA VAL A 64 -4.46 19.18 29.44
C VAL A 64 -5.21 19.65 28.19
N LEU A 65 -5.77 18.71 27.42
CA LEU A 65 -6.52 19.00 26.18
C LEU A 65 -7.96 19.47 26.43
N TYR A 66 -8.62 19.04 27.51
CA TYR A 66 -9.98 19.49 27.87
C TYR A 66 -10.06 20.93 28.40
N SER A 67 -8.92 21.59 28.62
CA SER A 67 -8.85 23.05 28.85
C SER A 67 -9.11 23.85 27.56
N TYR A 68 -9.10 23.20 26.39
CA TYR A 68 -9.56 23.74 25.12
C TYR A 68 -10.94 23.17 24.75
N PRO A 69 -11.81 23.92 24.06
CA PRO A 69 -13.12 23.46 23.60
C PRO A 69 -12.97 22.53 22.36
N ILE A 70 -12.25 21.42 22.49
CA ILE A 70 -12.12 20.41 21.43
C ILE A 70 -13.15 19.31 21.65
N ASP A 71 -14.00 19.10 20.65
CA ASP A 71 -14.96 18.01 20.66
C ASP A 71 -14.23 16.65 20.62
N LYS A 72 -14.68 15.69 21.43
CA LYS A 72 -14.10 14.34 21.53
C LYS A 72 -14.03 13.65 20.16
N LYS A 73 -15.02 13.87 19.30
CA LYS A 73 -15.03 13.32 17.94
C LYS A 73 -13.93 13.93 17.08
N ALA A 74 -13.77 15.26 17.11
CA ALA A 74 -12.76 15.97 16.33
C ALA A 74 -11.33 15.53 16.68
N TYR A 75 -11.05 15.30 17.97
CA TYR A 75 -9.76 14.78 18.43
C TYR A 75 -9.47 13.37 17.92
N LEU A 76 -10.45 12.45 18.04
CA LEU A 76 -10.32 11.07 17.55
C LEU A 76 -10.14 11.01 16.03
N THR A 77 -10.96 11.75 15.28
CA THR A 77 -10.86 11.78 13.81
C THR A 77 -9.56 12.42 13.33
N GLY A 78 -9.07 13.47 13.99
CA GLY A 78 -7.80 14.11 13.64
C GLY A 78 -6.62 13.15 13.85
N LYS A 79 -6.64 12.41 14.95
CA LYS A 79 -5.59 11.43 15.26
C LYS A 79 -5.63 10.21 14.35
N PHE A 80 -6.83 9.73 14.03
CA PHE A 80 -7.05 8.69 13.02
C PHE A 80 -6.51 9.14 11.65
N LEU A 81 -6.88 10.33 11.18
CA LEU A 81 -6.42 10.88 9.90
C LEU A 81 -4.89 11.04 9.86
N GLY A 82 -4.28 11.49 10.96
CA GLY A 82 -2.82 11.57 11.07
C GLY A 82 -2.14 10.21 10.95
N ALA A 83 -2.62 9.23 11.71
CA ALA A 83 -2.09 7.86 11.65
C ALA A 83 -2.35 7.19 10.28
N PHE A 84 -3.53 7.42 9.70
CA PHE A 84 -3.90 6.92 8.37
C PHE A 84 -3.02 7.50 7.27
N THR A 85 -2.68 8.80 7.36
CA THR A 85 -1.77 9.44 6.40
C THR A 85 -0.40 8.75 6.38
N ILE A 86 0.13 8.35 7.55
CA ILE A 86 1.39 7.60 7.64
C ILE A 86 1.24 6.25 6.93
N VAL A 87 0.14 5.52 7.16
CA VAL A 87 -0.13 4.23 6.48
C VAL A 87 -0.20 4.42 4.96
N VAL A 88 -0.86 5.48 4.47
CA VAL A 88 -0.95 5.80 3.04
C VAL A 88 0.44 6.10 2.45
N VAL A 89 1.28 6.86 3.15
CA VAL A 89 2.67 7.15 2.71
C VAL A 89 3.50 5.87 2.60
N ILE A 90 3.37 4.96 3.58
CA ILE A 90 4.02 3.65 3.51
C ILE A 90 3.48 2.85 2.32
N ALA A 91 2.16 2.86 2.11
CA ALA A 91 1.54 2.20 0.97
C ALA A 91 2.09 2.73 -0.36
N LEU A 92 2.26 4.05 -0.52
CA LEU A 92 2.83 4.72 -1.70
C LEU A 92 4.22 4.20 -2.09
N SER A 93 5.02 3.75 -1.12
CA SER A 93 6.33 3.16 -1.38
C SER A 93 6.26 1.90 -2.26
N THR A 94 5.14 1.16 -2.21
CA THR A 94 4.92 -0.05 -3.02
C THR A 94 4.95 0.25 -4.51
N GLY A 95 4.39 1.40 -4.89
CA GLY A 95 4.28 1.83 -6.28
C GLY A 95 5.65 2.17 -6.84
N VAL A 96 6.41 2.95 -6.08
CA VAL A 96 7.81 3.23 -6.41
C VAL A 96 8.60 1.92 -6.52
N ALA A 97 8.37 0.97 -5.61
CA ALA A 97 9.04 -0.32 -5.62
C ALA A 97 8.66 -1.23 -6.80
N PHE A 98 7.50 -1.03 -7.44
CA PHE A 98 7.09 -1.74 -8.65
C PHE A 98 7.64 -1.06 -9.90
N LEU A 99 7.63 0.28 -9.95
CA LEU A 99 8.30 1.06 -11.00
C LEU A 99 9.79 0.72 -11.08
N LEU A 100 10.48 0.68 -9.94
CA LEU A 100 11.87 0.25 -9.88
C LEU A 100 12.05 -1.22 -10.29
N GLY A 101 11.05 -2.07 -10.03
CA GLY A 101 11.04 -3.46 -10.48
C GLY A 101 10.99 -3.56 -12.01
N GLU A 102 10.10 -2.80 -12.64
CA GLU A 102 10.00 -2.71 -14.10
C GLU A 102 11.30 -2.22 -14.75
N MET A 103 11.91 -1.18 -14.19
CA MET A 103 13.18 -0.66 -14.68
C MET A 103 14.31 -1.69 -14.61
N LEU A 104 14.32 -2.53 -13.57
CA LEU A 104 15.38 -3.52 -13.34
C LEU A 104 15.22 -4.77 -14.23
N LEU A 105 13.98 -5.21 -14.48
CA LEU A 105 13.69 -6.30 -15.42
C LEU A 105 14.05 -5.96 -16.87
N GLY A 106 14.01 -4.67 -17.24
CA GLY A 106 14.45 -4.17 -18.54
C GLY A 106 13.55 -4.56 -19.72
N ASN A 107 13.76 -3.91 -20.86
CA ASN A 107 13.03 -4.17 -22.11
C ASN A 107 13.34 -5.55 -22.74
N GLU A 108 14.35 -6.25 -22.24
CA GLU A 108 14.73 -7.57 -22.74
C GLU A 108 13.79 -8.68 -22.25
N ASN A 109 12.99 -8.40 -21.21
CA ASN A 109 12.04 -9.38 -20.68
C ASN A 109 10.73 -9.38 -21.49
N PRO A 110 10.32 -10.52 -22.09
CA PRO A 110 9.10 -10.60 -22.89
C PRO A 110 7.81 -10.35 -22.07
N LYS A 111 7.87 -10.43 -20.74
CA LYS A 111 6.72 -10.24 -19.85
C LYS A 111 6.42 -8.76 -19.53
N ILE A 112 7.26 -7.81 -19.98
CA ILE A 112 7.04 -6.38 -19.80
C ILE A 112 6.42 -5.78 -21.06
N GLY A 113 5.20 -5.24 -20.90
CA GLY A 113 4.50 -4.49 -21.95
C GLY A 113 4.74 -2.98 -21.85
N LEU A 114 4.00 -2.20 -22.66
CA LEU A 114 4.06 -0.73 -22.58
C LEU A 114 3.72 -0.24 -21.18
N PHE A 115 4.47 0.78 -20.73
CA PHE A 115 4.25 1.41 -19.43
C PHE A 115 2.83 1.94 -19.29
N ASN A 116 2.08 1.43 -18.30
CA ASN A 116 0.69 1.82 -18.07
C ASN A 116 0.51 2.54 -16.74
N MET A 117 0.70 3.86 -16.75
CA MET A 117 0.53 4.69 -15.56
C MET A 117 -0.91 4.70 -15.01
N ILE A 118 -1.91 4.48 -15.87
CA ILE A 118 -3.33 4.45 -15.48
C ILE A 118 -3.61 3.22 -14.61
N GLY A 119 -2.99 2.08 -14.93
CA GLY A 119 -3.10 0.85 -14.14
C GLY A 119 -2.59 1.02 -12.71
N TYR A 120 -1.45 1.72 -12.53
CA TYR A 120 -0.92 2.09 -11.23
C TYR A 120 -1.87 3.00 -10.45
N LEU A 121 -2.41 4.03 -11.10
CA LEU A 121 -3.33 4.98 -10.46
C LEU A 121 -4.61 4.28 -10.01
N GLN A 122 -5.18 3.42 -10.86
CA GLN A 122 -6.36 2.63 -10.55
C GLN A 122 -6.11 1.70 -9.36
N ALA A 123 -5.00 0.98 -9.33
CA ALA A 123 -4.66 0.08 -8.23
C ALA A 123 -4.55 0.82 -6.89
N TYR A 124 -3.98 2.02 -6.90
CA TYR A 124 -3.90 2.85 -5.68
C TYR A 124 -5.25 3.42 -5.24
N LEU A 125 -5.88 4.20 -6.13
CA LEU A 125 -7.00 5.04 -5.76
C LEU A 125 -8.30 4.26 -5.59
N ILE A 126 -8.50 3.20 -6.38
CA ILE A 126 -9.77 2.46 -6.40
C ILE A 126 -9.71 1.24 -5.48
N PHE A 127 -8.55 0.59 -5.34
CA PHE A 127 -8.45 -0.64 -4.57
C PHE A 127 -7.66 -0.47 -3.27
N LEU A 128 -6.42 -0.01 -3.33
CA LEU A 128 -5.54 0.00 -2.15
C LEU A 128 -6.02 0.98 -1.07
N ILE A 129 -6.19 2.25 -1.43
CA ILE A 129 -6.55 3.33 -0.49
C ILE A 129 -7.93 3.10 0.14
N PRO A 130 -8.99 2.77 -0.62
CA PRO A 130 -10.31 2.50 -0.04
C PRO A 130 -10.29 1.30 0.91
N ASN A 131 -9.57 0.23 0.56
CA ASN A 131 -9.42 -0.91 1.45
C ASN A 131 -8.74 -0.51 2.76
N LEU A 132 -7.60 0.18 2.69
CA LEU A 132 -6.90 0.66 3.89
C LEU A 132 -7.77 1.57 4.76
N PHE A 133 -8.58 2.43 4.14
CA PHE A 133 -9.48 3.32 4.87
C PHE A 133 -10.55 2.53 5.63
N VAL A 134 -11.22 1.61 4.96
CA VAL A 134 -12.27 0.77 5.55
C VAL A 134 -11.72 -0.03 6.73
N PHE A 135 -10.59 -0.72 6.56
CA PHE A 135 -9.95 -1.47 7.64
C PHE A 135 -9.42 -0.55 8.75
N GLY A 136 -8.98 0.66 8.41
CA GLY A 136 -8.58 1.67 9.37
C GLY A 136 -9.71 2.06 10.30
N VAL A 137 -10.91 2.28 9.76
CA VAL A 137 -12.08 2.68 10.54
C VAL A 137 -12.61 1.55 11.43
N PHE A 138 -12.39 0.29 11.06
CA PHE A 138 -12.82 -0.87 11.85
C PHE A 138 -11.96 -1.14 13.09
N VAL A 139 -10.74 -0.60 13.15
CA VAL A 139 -9.82 -0.72 14.30
C VAL A 139 -10.08 0.36 15.33
#